data_AF-G9KTK5-F1
#
_entry.id   AF-G9KTK5-F1
#
_cell.length_a   1.000
_cell.length_b   1.000
_cell.length_c   1.000
_cell.angle_alpha   90.00
_cell.angle_beta   90.00
_cell.angle_gamma   90.00
#
_symmetry.space_group_name_H-M   'P 1'
#
loop_
_entity.id
_entity.type
_entity.pdbx_description
1 polymer ?
#
loop_
_entity_poly.entity_id
_entity_poly.type
_entity_poly.pdbx_seq_one_letter_code
_entity_poly.pdbx_strand_id
1 'polypeptide(L)' 'TLLSMIFSALGIAFSGYCLVISALGLVQGPYCRTLDGWEYVFEGTAGRFLTDSSIWTECLEPAHVVEWNIILFSILIALS' A
#
# COMPACT_ATOMS: atom_id res chain seq x y z
N THR A 1 27.06 24.15 6.34
CA THR A 1 26.09 24.06 7.46
C THR A 1 24.66 24.31 7.01
N LEU A 2 24.35 25.41 6.31
CA LEU A 2 22.98 25.67 5.82
C LEU A 2 22.49 24.63 4.78
N LEU A 3 23.32 24.32 3.78
CA LEU A 3 22.96 23.35 2.73
C LEU A 3 22.70 21.94 3.29
N SER A 4 23.50 21.50 4.26
CA SER A 4 23.32 20.20 4.93
C SER A 4 22.06 20.16 5.79
N MET A 5 21.69 21.26 6.44
CA MET A 5 20.40 21.37 7.16
C MET A 5 19.21 21.29 6.20
N ILE A 6 19.29 21.99 5.07
CA ILE A 6 18.24 21.98 4.04
C ILE A 6 18.04 20.56 3.48
N PHE A 7 19.13 19.88 3.10
CA PHE A 7 19.04 18.51 2.61
C PHE A 7 18.54 17.51 3.67
N SER A 8 18.90 17.71 4.93
CA SER A 8 18.37 16.87 6.02
C SER A 8 16.87 17.06 6.21
N ALA A 9 16.39 18.32 6.20
CA ALA A 9 14.97 18.63 6.30
C ALA A 9 14.16 18.07 5.11
N LEU A 10 14.71 18.19 3.90
CA LEU A 10 14.13 17.57 2.70
C LEU A 10 14.07 16.05 2.82
N GLY A 11 15.14 15.42 3.29
CA GLY A 11 15.18 13.96 3.51
C GLY A 11 14.07 13.49 4.44
N ILE A 12 13.87 14.19 5.58
CA ILE A 12 12.78 13.89 6.52
C ILE A 12 11.41 14.09 5.86
N ALA A 13 11.23 15.18 5.09
CA ALA A 13 9.96 15.44 4.41
C ALA A 13 9.62 14.37 3.37
N PHE A 14 10.60 13.94 2.57
CA PHE A 14 10.41 12.89 1.57
C PHE A 14 10.19 11.50 2.19
N SER A 15 10.92 11.16 3.26
CA SER A 15 10.71 9.94 4.04
C SER A 15 9.29 9.90 4.60
N GLY A 16 8.84 10.98 5.25
CA GLY A 16 7.48 11.11 5.76
C GLY A 16 6.42 10.99 4.66
N TYR A 17 6.65 11.59 3.49
CA TYR A 17 5.73 11.45 2.35
C TYR A 17 5.65 10.00 1.85
N CYS A 18 6.78 9.31 1.72
CA CYS A 18 6.83 7.92 1.30
C CYS A 18 6.11 7.00 2.29
N LEU A 19 6.32 7.19 3.59
CA LEU A 19 5.60 6.48 4.67
C LEU A 19 4.09 6.62 4.51
N VAL A 20 3.60 7.87 4.38
CA VAL A 20 2.16 8.15 4.30
C VAL A 20 1.53 7.53 3.05
N ILE A 21 2.14 7.75 1.88
CA ILE A 21 1.58 7.22 0.63
C ILE A 21 1.61 5.69 0.61
N SER A 22 2.67 5.06 1.13
CA SER A 22 2.76 3.60 1.19
C SER A 22 1.72 3.00 2.14
N ALA A 23 1.50 3.64 3.30
CA ALA A 23 0.46 3.23 4.24
C ALA A 23 -0.95 3.38 3.64
N LEU A 24 -1.23 4.50 2.97
CA LEU A 24 -2.52 4.72 2.30
C LEU A 24 -2.76 3.71 1.18
N GLY A 25 -1.75 3.45 0.34
CA GLY A 25 -1.82 2.44 -0.72
C GLY A 25 -2.04 1.02 -0.18
N LEU A 26 -1.42 0.71 0.96
CA LEU A 26 -1.62 -0.56 1.65
C LEU A 26 -3.04 -0.68 2.23
N VAL A 27 -3.65 0.39 2.75
CA VAL A 27 -5.01 0.35 3.31
C VAL A 27 -6.07 0.29 2.20
N GLN A 28 -5.86 1.00 1.09
CA GLN A 28 -6.80 1.02 -0.03
C GLN A 28 -6.84 -0.32 -0.78
N GLY A 29 -5.70 -1.00 -0.90
CA GLY A 29 -5.60 -2.30 -1.56
C GLY A 29 -5.49 -2.22 -3.09
N PRO A 30 -5.22 -3.35 -3.77
CA PRO A 30 -5.03 -3.39 -5.22
C PRO A 30 -6.36 -3.28 -5.98
N TYR A 31 -6.26 -2.79 -7.22
CA TYR A 31 -7.34 -2.91 -8.20
C TYR A 31 -7.36 -4.32 -8.76
N CYS A 32 -8.49 -5.02 -8.63
CA CYS A 32 -8.62 -6.39 -9.11
C CYS A 32 -9.97 -6.62 -9.77
N ARG A 33 -10.07 -7.74 -10.51
CA ARG A 33 -11.30 -8.17 -11.15
C ARG A 33 -12.05 -9.13 -10.23
N THR A 34 -13.26 -8.72 -9.87
CA THR A 34 -14.27 -9.50 -9.16
C THR A 34 -15.28 -10.07 -10.16
N LEU A 35 -16.27 -10.81 -9.68
CA LEU A 35 -17.39 -11.32 -10.49
C LEU A 35 -18.19 -10.19 -11.17
N ASP A 36 -18.30 -9.02 -10.53
CA ASP A 36 -19.08 -7.87 -11.01
C ASP A 36 -18.29 -6.87 -11.87
N GLY A 37 -16.98 -7.09 -12.08
CA GLY A 37 -16.12 -6.22 -12.88
C GLY A 37 -14.81 -5.87 -12.19
N TRP A 38 -14.17 -4.78 -12.62
CA TRP A 38 -12.93 -4.29 -12.03
C TRP A 38 -13.23 -3.23 -10.98
N GLU A 39 -12.92 -3.51 -9.71
CA GLU A 39 -13.16 -2.58 -8.61
C GLU A 39 -12.09 -2.66 -7.51
N TYR A 40 -12.15 -1.70 -6.59
CA TYR A 40 -11.37 -1.73 -5.35
C TYR A 40 -12.19 -2.38 -4.23
N VAL A 41 -12.22 -3.71 -4.22
CA VAL A 41 -12.98 -4.49 -3.22
C VAL A 41 -12.56 -4.21 -1.76
N PHE A 42 -11.35 -3.69 -1.54
CA PHE A 42 -10.78 -3.47 -0.22
C PHE A 42 -10.91 -2.04 0.32
N GLU A 43 -11.34 -1.08 -0.49
CA GLU A 43 -11.40 0.36 -0.12
C GLU A 43 -12.29 0.60 1.12
N GLY A 44 -13.34 -0.19 1.31
CA GLY A 44 -14.26 -0.11 2.45
C GLY A 44 -13.87 -0.97 3.67
N THR A 45 -12.82 -1.78 3.57
CA THR A 45 -12.46 -2.75 4.63
C THR A 45 -11.44 -2.21 5.64
N ALA A 46 -10.95 -0.98 5.45
CA ALA A 46 -9.97 -0.33 6.32
C ALA A 46 -8.76 -1.22 6.68
N GLY A 47 -8.28 -2.02 5.71
CA GLY A 47 -7.14 -2.91 5.90
C GLY A 47 -7.46 -4.26 6.57
N ARG A 48 -8.73 -4.65 6.76
CA ARG A 48 -9.09 -5.99 7.29
C ARG A 48 -8.54 -7.14 6.44
N PHE A 49 -8.27 -6.89 5.16
CA PHE A 49 -7.64 -7.87 4.26
C PHE A 49 -6.19 -8.20 4.63
N LEU A 50 -5.51 -7.38 5.43
CA LEU A 50 -4.17 -7.69 5.94
C LEU A 50 -4.22 -8.77 7.03
N THR A 51 -5.32 -8.82 7.79
CA THR A 51 -5.51 -9.78 8.89
C THR A 51 -6.27 -11.03 8.48
N ASP A 52 -7.14 -10.93 7.47
CA ASP A 52 -8.00 -12.01 7.04
C ASP A 52 -7.67 -12.40 5.59
N SER A 53 -6.94 -13.50 5.42
CA SER A 53 -6.55 -13.99 4.10
C SER A 53 -7.71 -14.64 3.34
N SER A 54 -8.85 -14.89 3.99
CA SER A 54 -10.02 -15.50 3.36
C SER A 54 -10.64 -14.59 2.29
N ILE A 55 -10.56 -13.27 2.47
CA ILE A 55 -11.11 -12.29 1.54
C ILE A 55 -10.24 -12.03 0.31
N TRP A 56 -9.06 -12.66 0.22
CA TRP A 56 -8.22 -12.54 -0.98
C TRP A 56 -8.83 -13.28 -2.17
N THR A 57 -9.73 -14.24 -1.94
CA THR A 57 -10.42 -15.00 -2.99
C THR A 57 -11.45 -14.19 -3.76
N GLU A 58 -11.84 -13.01 -3.26
CA GLU A 58 -12.71 -12.06 -3.98
C GLU A 58 -12.04 -11.51 -5.25
N CYS A 59 -10.71 -11.40 -5.25
CA CYS A 59 -9.93 -11.04 -6.43
C CYS A 59 -9.62 -12.29 -7.27
N LEU A 60 -10.33 -12.47 -8.37
CA LEU A 60 -10.15 -13.60 -9.28
C LEU A 60 -8.91 -13.41 -10.18
N GLU A 61 -8.73 -12.20 -10.70
CA GLU A 61 -7.57 -11.83 -11.51
C GLU A 61 -7.10 -10.41 -11.21
N PRO A 62 -5.79 -10.14 -11.32
CA PRO A 62 -4.71 -11.10 -11.60
C PRO A 62 -4.29 -11.94 -10.38
N ALA A 63 -3.78 -13.16 -10.63
CA ALA A 63 -3.37 -14.08 -9.56
C ALA A 63 -2.25 -13.48 -8.69
N HIS A 64 -2.34 -13.68 -7.37
CA HIS A 64 -1.39 -13.21 -6.36
C HIS A 64 -1.17 -11.68 -6.29
N VAL A 65 -2.05 -10.88 -6.90
CA VAL A 65 -1.93 -9.41 -6.86
C VAL A 65 -1.99 -8.85 -5.44
N VAL A 66 -2.80 -9.46 -4.57
CA VAL A 66 -2.99 -9.04 -3.18
C VAL A 66 -1.71 -9.22 -2.38
N GLU A 67 -1.12 -10.42 -2.40
CA GLU A 67 0.17 -10.69 -1.74
C GLU A 67 1.28 -9.75 -2.23
N TRP A 68 1.37 -9.57 -3.54
CA TRP A 68 2.44 -8.74 -4.12
C TRP A 68 2.34 -7.29 -3.65
N ASN A 69 1.12 -6.75 -3.61
CA ASN A 69 0.88 -5.39 -3.17
C ASN A 69 1.17 -5.21 -1.67
N ILE A 70 0.78 -6.18 -0.85
CA ILE A 70 1.06 -6.18 0.59
C ILE A 70 2.58 -6.19 0.85
N ILE A 71 3.31 -7.09 0.19
CA ILE A 71 4.76 -7.22 0.35
C ILE A 71 5.47 -5.94 -0.09
N LEU A 72 5.12 -5.40 -1.27
CA LEU A 72 5.75 -4.19 -1.79
C LEU A 72 5.57 -3.02 -0.84
N PHE A 73 4.34 -2.73 -0.41
CA PHE A 73 4.09 -1.58 0.46
C PHE A 73 4.63 -1.79 1.88
N SER A 74 4.63 -3.03 2.38
CA SER A 74 5.26 -3.35 3.67
C SER A 74 6.77 -3.07 3.64
N ILE A 75 7.46 -3.44 2.56
CA ILE A 75 8.89 -3.15 2.38
C ILE A 75 9.12 -1.64 2.27
N LEU A 76 8.28 -0.91 1.52
CA LEU A 76 8.41 0.55 1.40
C LEU A 76 8.26 1.24 2.76
N ILE A 77 7.26 0.86 3.55
CA ILE A 77 7.03 1.40 4.90
C ILE A 77 8.22 1.07 5.82
N ALA A 78 8.77 -0.14 5.74
CA ALA A 78 9.89 -0.56 6.57
C ALA A 78 11.21 0.17 6.23
N LEU A 79 11.38 0.59 4.98
CA LEU A 79 12.59 1.25 4.48
C LEU A 79 12.53 2.77 4.50
N SER A 80 11.32 3.35 4.58
CA SER A 80 11.09 4.80 4.57
C SER A 80 11.40 5.48 5.90
#